data_AF-J9A8S8-F1
#
_entry.id   AF-J9A8S8-F1
#
_cell.length_a   1.000
_cell.length_b   1.000
_cell.length_c   1.000
_cell.angle_alpha   90.00
_cell.angle_beta   90.00
_cell.angle_gamma   90.00
#
_symmetry.space_group_name_H-M   'P 1'
#
loop_
_entity.id
_entity.type
_entity.pdbx_description
1 polymer ?
#
loop_
_entity_poly.entity_id
_entity_poly.type
_entity_poly.pdbx_seq_one_letter_code
_entity_poly.pdbx_strand_id
1 'polypeptide(L)'
;MIHFQDTFNWMPLCGYIGGRILCMHGGLSPHLNNLDQLRNLPRPIDPPNPSMEIDLLWSDPDQWVKGWQANTRGASYTFGQDVVVDVCQKLDLDLIARAHQVVQDGYEFFANRRLVTIFSAPHYCGQFDNAGGTMSISEDMNCSFQVFRPASKAVRMAMKAAGTL
;
A
#
# COMPACT_ATOMS: atom_id res chain seq x y z
N MET A 1 -1.59 0.26 29.94
CA MET A 1 -2.34 0.35 28.67
C MET A 1 -1.40 0.09 27.50
N ILE A 2 -1.04 -1.18 27.26
CA ILE A 2 -0.17 -1.60 26.13
C ILE A 2 -0.90 -2.53 25.14
N HIS A 3 -2.16 -2.87 25.43
CA HIS A 3 -2.90 -3.94 24.73
C HIS A 3 -3.07 -3.73 23.21
N PHE A 4 -3.19 -2.48 22.74
CA PHE A 4 -3.30 -2.20 21.30
C PHE A 4 -1.97 -2.39 20.57
N GLN A 5 -0.86 -1.93 21.15
CA GLN A 5 0.46 -2.10 20.54
C GLN A 5 0.82 -3.58 20.45
N ASP A 6 0.56 -4.34 21.51
CA ASP A 6 0.77 -5.78 21.51
C ASP A 6 -0.04 -6.45 20.39
N THR A 7 -1.28 -6.01 20.16
CA THR A 7 -2.13 -6.50 19.06
C THR A 7 -1.54 -6.18 17.69
N PHE A 8 -1.04 -4.95 17.48
CA PHE A 8 -0.43 -4.56 16.21
C PHE A 8 0.83 -5.36 15.87
N ASN A 9 1.63 -5.72 16.88
CA ASN A 9 2.84 -6.52 16.68
C ASN A 9 2.53 -7.93 16.13
N TRP A 10 1.29 -8.41 16.23
CA TRP A 10 0.85 -9.70 15.67
C TRP A 10 0.28 -9.61 14.24
N MET A 11 0.04 -8.41 13.71
CA MET A 11 -0.57 -8.24 12.39
C MET A 11 0.31 -8.85 11.28
N PRO A 12 -0.29 -9.51 10.27
CA PRO A 12 0.45 -9.91 9.08
C PRO A 12 0.89 -8.66 8.30
N LEU A 13 2.11 -8.69 7.75
CA LEU A 13 2.67 -7.58 6.97
C LEU A 13 2.30 -7.66 5.48
N CYS A 14 1.93 -8.85 5.00
CA CYS A 14 1.57 -9.09 3.61
C CYS A 14 0.35 -10.02 3.48
N GLY A 15 -0.33 -9.91 2.34
CA GLY A 15 -1.33 -10.87 1.87
C GLY A 15 -0.94 -11.42 0.51
N TYR A 16 -1.30 -12.68 0.22
CA TYR A 16 -1.02 -13.31 -1.08
C TYR A 16 -2.31 -13.92 -1.63
N ILE A 17 -2.82 -13.35 -2.72
CA ILE A 17 -4.16 -13.62 -3.25
C ILE A 17 -4.04 -14.38 -4.56
N GLY A 18 -4.73 -15.52 -4.64
CA GLY A 18 -4.86 -16.33 -5.85
C GLY A 18 -3.52 -16.84 -6.43
N GLY A 19 -2.45 -16.84 -5.65
CA GLY A 19 -1.12 -17.22 -6.15
C GLY A 19 -0.45 -16.19 -7.07
N ARG A 20 -1.07 -15.02 -7.30
CA ARG A 20 -0.63 -14.07 -8.34
C ARG A 20 -0.54 -12.61 -7.87
N ILE A 21 -1.21 -12.25 -6.78
CA ILE A 21 -1.24 -10.87 -6.28
C ILE A 21 -0.60 -10.82 -4.89
N LEU A 22 0.42 -9.98 -4.73
CA LEU A 22 1.06 -9.71 -3.43
C LEU A 22 0.60 -8.36 -2.90
N CYS A 23 0.13 -8.31 -1.67
CA CYS A 23 -0.37 -7.10 -1.03
C CYS A 23 0.46 -6.71 0.20
N MET A 24 0.76 -5.43 0.37
CA MET A 24 1.39 -4.87 1.58
C MET A 24 1.00 -3.40 1.77
N HIS A 25 1.37 -2.80 2.90
CA HIS A 25 1.09 -1.37 3.13
C HIS A 25 2.07 -0.48 2.35
N GLY A 26 3.36 -0.67 2.64
CA GLY A 26 4.53 -0.04 2.03
C GLY A 26 4.75 -0.56 0.62
N GLY A 27 5.89 -1.15 0.35
CA GLY A 27 6.16 -1.70 -0.97
C GLY A 27 7.16 -2.83 -0.92
N LEU A 28 8.04 -2.86 -1.91
CA LEU A 28 9.05 -3.90 -2.04
C LEU A 28 10.24 -3.65 -1.10
N SER A 29 11.00 -4.72 -0.83
CA SER A 29 12.29 -4.65 -0.16
C SER A 29 13.42 -5.11 -1.11
N PRO A 30 14.62 -4.48 -1.07
CA PRO A 30 15.78 -4.99 -1.81
C PRO A 30 16.22 -6.38 -1.33
N HIS A 31 15.76 -6.81 -0.15
CA HIS A 31 16.08 -8.10 0.43
C HIS A 31 15.06 -9.20 0.09
N LEU A 32 13.96 -8.86 -0.59
CA LEU A 32 12.93 -9.81 -1.00
C LEU A 32 13.39 -10.61 -2.22
N ASN A 33 13.63 -11.90 -2.00
CA ASN A 33 14.14 -12.83 -2.99
C ASN A 33 13.19 -14.01 -3.27
N ASN A 34 12.38 -14.40 -2.31
CA ASN A 34 11.37 -15.44 -2.46
C ASN A 34 10.21 -15.21 -1.49
N LEU A 35 9.07 -15.86 -1.75
CA LEU A 35 7.86 -15.72 -0.93
C LEU A 35 7.99 -16.37 0.46
N ASP A 36 8.90 -17.33 0.66
CA ASP A 36 9.10 -17.97 1.96
C ASP A 36 9.70 -17.01 2.99
N GLN A 37 10.50 -16.03 2.55
CA GLN A 37 10.98 -14.96 3.43
C GLN A 37 9.80 -14.20 4.08
N LEU A 38 8.73 -13.95 3.32
CA LEU A 38 7.54 -13.26 3.84
C LEU A 38 6.73 -14.15 4.80
N ARG A 39 6.64 -15.45 4.51
CA ARG A 39 5.94 -16.43 5.37
C ARG A 39 6.61 -16.61 6.72
N ASN A 40 7.94 -16.51 6.74
CA ASN A 40 8.76 -16.76 7.91
C ASN A 40 9.11 -15.50 8.72
N LEU A 41 8.51 -14.34 8.40
CA LEU A 41 8.70 -13.13 9.21
C LEU A 41 8.21 -13.37 10.64
N PRO A 42 9.06 -13.11 11.65
CA PRO A 42 8.75 -13.41 13.03
C PRO A 42 7.61 -12.52 13.54
N ARG A 43 6.71 -13.08 14.34
CA ARG A 43 5.65 -12.36 15.05
C ARG A 43 5.51 -12.92 16.47
N PRO A 44 5.27 -12.08 17.50
CA PRO A 44 5.04 -10.64 17.41
C PRO A 44 6.34 -9.87 17.16
N ILE A 45 6.27 -8.75 16.44
CA ILE A 45 7.44 -7.91 16.15
C ILE A 45 7.07 -6.43 16.18
N ASP A 46 7.95 -5.62 16.79
CA ASP A 46 8.06 -4.19 16.52
C ASP A 46 9.22 -4.02 15.53
N PRO A 47 8.97 -3.72 14.24
CA PRO A 47 9.98 -3.77 13.18
C PRO A 47 11.19 -2.86 13.45
N PRO A 48 12.42 -3.42 13.57
CA PRO A 48 13.61 -2.59 13.73
C PRO A 48 13.92 -1.85 12.44
N ASN A 49 14.51 -0.65 12.53
CA ASN A 49 15.00 0.09 11.35
C ASN A 49 16.54 0.03 11.32
N PRO A 50 17.19 -0.55 10.29
CA PRO A 50 16.62 -1.11 9.06
C PRO A 50 16.17 -2.59 9.18
N SER A 51 15.12 -2.96 8.44
CA SER A 51 14.65 -4.35 8.29
C SER A 51 13.74 -4.51 7.05
N MET A 52 13.52 -5.75 6.61
CA MET A 52 12.57 -6.05 5.54
C MET A 52 11.14 -5.67 5.94
N GLU A 53 10.79 -5.85 7.21
CA GLU A 53 9.50 -5.50 7.79
C GLU A 53 9.24 -3.99 7.69
N ILE A 54 10.25 -3.16 7.95
CA ILE A 54 10.17 -1.71 7.72
C ILE A 54 9.99 -1.41 6.23
N ASP A 55 10.67 -2.10 5.33
CA ASP A 55 10.49 -1.88 3.89
C ASP A 55 9.08 -2.19 3.42
N LEU A 56 8.50 -3.31 3.87
CA LEU A 56 7.12 -3.71 3.57
C LEU A 56 6.08 -2.72 4.09
N LEU A 57 6.45 -1.83 5.02
CA LEU A 57 5.59 -0.81 5.62
C LEU A 57 5.87 0.61 5.08
N TRP A 58 7.10 0.91 4.63
CA TRP A 58 7.54 2.30 4.39
C TRP A 58 8.16 2.57 3.01
N SER A 59 8.43 1.55 2.19
CA SER A 59 8.97 1.81 0.85
C SER A 59 7.92 2.38 -0.10
N ASP A 60 8.37 3.14 -1.10
CA ASP A 60 7.49 3.81 -2.07
C ASP A 60 7.97 3.62 -3.52
N PRO A 61 7.05 3.41 -4.48
CA PRO A 61 7.37 3.52 -5.89
C PRO A 61 7.66 4.99 -6.27
N ASP A 62 8.63 5.20 -7.15
CA ASP A 62 8.94 6.52 -7.74
C ASP A 62 9.25 6.37 -9.23
N GLN A 63 8.56 7.16 -10.06
CA GLN A 63 8.71 7.12 -11.52
C GLN A 63 10.06 7.68 -12.01
N TRP A 64 10.75 8.46 -11.18
CA TRP A 64 12.03 9.10 -11.53
C TRP A 64 13.23 8.30 -11.04
N VAL A 65 13.01 7.24 -10.26
CA VAL A 65 14.05 6.36 -9.74
C VAL A 65 14.24 5.16 -10.67
N LYS A 66 15.50 4.76 -10.84
CA LYS A 66 15.89 3.47 -11.41
C LYS A 66 16.57 2.65 -10.32
N GLY A 67 16.16 1.40 -10.13
CA GLY A 67 16.64 0.59 -9.02
C GLY A 67 16.11 1.09 -7.68
N TRP A 68 17.00 1.20 -6.69
CA TRP A 68 16.68 1.58 -5.31
C TRP A 68 17.38 2.87 -4.90
N GLN A 69 16.70 3.72 -4.13
CA GLN A 69 17.26 4.93 -3.53
C GLN A 69 16.77 5.09 -2.09
N ALA A 70 17.51 5.79 -1.23
CA ALA A 70 17.04 6.10 0.12
C ALA A 70 15.74 6.93 0.08
N ASN A 71 14.75 6.55 0.90
CA ASN A 71 13.46 7.25 0.93
C ASN A 71 13.58 8.59 1.66
N THR A 72 12.98 9.65 1.09
CA THR A 72 12.91 10.98 1.69
C THR A 72 12.07 11.02 2.97
N ARG A 73 11.28 9.98 3.24
CA ARG A 73 10.60 9.77 4.53
C ARG A 73 11.54 9.51 5.70
N GLY A 74 12.82 9.20 5.44
CA GLY A 74 13.79 8.84 6.48
C GLY A 74 13.71 7.39 6.95
N ALA A 75 12.92 6.55 6.29
CA ALA A 75 12.83 5.11 6.54
C ALA A 75 12.68 4.35 5.22
N SER A 76 13.37 3.21 5.10
CA SER A 76 13.39 2.37 3.90
C SER A 76 13.86 3.11 2.62
N TYR A 77 13.35 2.68 1.46
CA TYR A 77 13.80 3.01 0.13
C TYR A 77 12.64 3.48 -0.76
N THR A 78 12.96 4.27 -1.77
CA THR A 78 12.14 4.40 -2.98
C THR A 78 12.63 3.41 -4.03
N PHE A 79 11.74 2.94 -4.90
CA PHE A 79 12.07 1.99 -5.97
C PHE A 79 11.42 2.32 -7.32
N GLY A 80 12.15 2.02 -8.38
CA GLY A 80 11.76 2.29 -9.75
C GLY A 80 10.79 1.28 -10.37
N GLN A 81 10.33 1.58 -11.58
CA GLN A 81 9.48 0.68 -12.37
C GLN A 81 10.21 -0.63 -12.71
N ASP A 82 11.53 -0.56 -12.93
CA ASP A 82 12.39 -1.71 -13.22
C ASP A 82 12.38 -2.72 -12.07
N VAL A 83 12.46 -2.24 -10.82
CA VAL A 83 12.37 -3.10 -9.63
C VAL A 83 11.03 -3.83 -9.56
N VAL A 84 9.92 -3.15 -9.85
CA VAL A 84 8.59 -3.77 -9.84
C VAL A 84 8.50 -4.87 -10.88
N VAL A 85 8.96 -4.61 -12.11
CA VAL A 85 8.94 -5.59 -13.19
C VAL A 85 9.79 -6.81 -12.83
N ASP A 86 11.02 -6.58 -12.34
CA ASP A 86 11.96 -7.64 -11.98
C ASP A 86 11.41 -8.52 -10.84
N VAL A 87 10.85 -7.92 -9.79
CA VAL A 87 10.27 -8.67 -8.66
C VAL A 87 9.02 -9.43 -9.10
N CYS A 88 8.13 -8.83 -9.89
CA CYS A 88 6.95 -9.54 -10.40
C CYS A 88 7.36 -10.75 -11.27
N GLN A 89 8.38 -10.62 -12.12
CA GLN A 89 8.89 -11.75 -12.89
C GLN A 89 9.53 -12.82 -12.00
N LYS A 90 10.40 -12.39 -11.08
CA LYS A 90 11.15 -13.28 -10.18
C LYS A 90 10.24 -14.10 -9.26
N LEU A 91 9.17 -13.50 -8.77
CA LEU A 91 8.23 -14.13 -7.83
C LEU A 91 6.97 -14.67 -8.51
N ASP A 92 6.91 -14.63 -9.84
CA ASP A 92 5.76 -15.05 -10.66
C ASP A 92 4.43 -14.39 -10.25
N LEU A 93 4.46 -13.06 -10.12
CA LEU A 93 3.33 -12.22 -9.74
C LEU A 93 2.76 -11.45 -10.94
N ASP A 94 1.45 -11.31 -10.96
CA ASP A 94 0.75 -10.45 -11.90
C ASP A 94 0.69 -9.00 -11.41
N LEU A 95 0.48 -8.80 -10.11
CA LEU A 95 0.22 -7.51 -9.52
C LEU A 95 0.76 -7.40 -8.09
N ILE A 96 1.31 -6.25 -7.75
CA ILE A 96 1.54 -5.81 -6.37
C ILE A 96 0.47 -4.78 -6.02
N ALA A 97 -0.28 -5.00 -4.94
CA ALA A 97 -1.28 -4.07 -4.44
C ALA A 97 -0.82 -3.42 -3.13
N ARG A 98 -0.75 -2.09 -3.10
CA ARG A 98 -0.22 -1.36 -1.95
C ARG A 98 -1.02 -0.11 -1.59
N ALA A 99 -0.67 0.57 -0.50
CA ALA A 99 -1.35 1.77 -0.02
C ALA A 99 -0.37 2.93 0.25
N HIS A 100 -0.33 3.46 1.47
CA HIS A 100 0.64 4.43 2.03
C HIS A 100 0.72 5.83 1.40
N GLN A 101 0.63 5.96 0.07
CA GLN A 101 0.62 7.24 -0.64
C GLN A 101 -0.81 7.67 -0.95
N VAL A 102 -1.11 8.95 -0.70
CA VAL A 102 -2.37 9.56 -1.13
C VAL A 102 -2.32 9.68 -2.66
N VAL A 103 -3.35 9.16 -3.33
CA VAL A 103 -3.52 9.24 -4.78
C VAL A 103 -4.85 9.89 -5.12
N GLN A 104 -4.90 10.67 -6.20
CA GLN A 104 -5.99 11.62 -6.42
C GLN A 104 -7.36 10.95 -6.63
N ASP A 105 -7.41 9.86 -7.41
CA ASP A 105 -8.66 9.16 -7.73
C ASP A 105 -8.90 7.93 -6.82
N GLY A 106 -8.18 7.82 -5.70
CA GLY A 106 -8.31 6.71 -4.75
C GLY A 106 -7.58 5.44 -5.16
N TYR A 107 -7.09 5.35 -6.40
CA TYR A 107 -6.11 4.36 -6.83
C TYR A 107 -5.22 4.92 -7.96
N GLU A 108 -4.03 4.34 -8.13
CA GLU A 108 -3.10 4.69 -9.21
C GLU A 108 -2.28 3.46 -9.63
N PHE A 109 -2.16 3.23 -10.94
CA PHE A 109 -1.31 2.17 -11.47
C PHE A 109 0.11 2.67 -11.75
N PHE A 110 1.08 1.77 -11.55
CA PHE A 110 2.50 2.00 -11.79
C PHE A 110 3.12 0.81 -12.53
N ALA A 111 4.27 1.03 -13.18
CA ALA A 111 5.08 0.01 -13.87
C ALA A 111 4.24 -0.89 -14.81
N ASN A 112 3.60 -0.29 -15.82
CA ASN A 112 2.73 -1.01 -16.77
C ASN A 112 1.63 -1.84 -16.08
N ARG A 113 1.01 -1.26 -15.05
CA ARG A 113 -0.07 -1.86 -14.25
C ARG A 113 0.35 -3.12 -13.46
N ARG A 114 1.66 -3.32 -13.23
CA ARG A 114 2.19 -4.38 -12.36
C ARG A 114 2.19 -4.00 -10.88
N LEU A 115 1.99 -2.73 -10.56
CA LEU A 115 1.74 -2.26 -9.21
C LEU A 115 0.52 -1.33 -9.20
N VAL A 116 -0.29 -1.42 -8.15
CA VAL A 116 -1.38 -0.48 -7.88
C VAL A 116 -1.28 0.06 -6.47
N THR A 117 -1.36 1.38 -6.34
CA THR A 117 -1.57 2.08 -5.08
C THR A 117 -3.08 2.27 -4.88
N ILE A 118 -3.61 1.95 -3.71
CA ILE A 118 -5.02 2.11 -3.33
C ILE A 118 -5.07 2.92 -2.03
N PHE A 119 -5.87 3.98 -2.03
CA PHE A 119 -6.02 4.86 -0.87
C PHE A 119 -7.49 5.08 -0.56
N SER A 120 -7.94 4.65 0.62
CA SER A 120 -9.37 4.57 0.95
C SER A 120 -9.90 5.71 1.82
N ALA A 121 -9.09 6.71 2.15
CA ALA A 121 -9.53 7.88 2.93
C ALA A 121 -9.80 9.09 2.02
N PRO A 122 -11.06 9.37 1.64
CA PRO A 122 -11.40 10.53 0.83
C PRO A 122 -11.18 11.83 1.61
N HIS A 123 -10.83 12.89 0.90
CA HIS A 123 -10.55 14.21 1.47
C HIS A 123 -9.56 14.16 2.64
N TYR A 124 -8.44 13.46 2.39
CA TYR A 124 -7.49 13.10 3.43
C TYR A 124 -7.04 14.33 4.25
N CYS A 125 -7.03 14.17 5.57
CA CYS A 125 -6.71 15.21 6.55
C CYS A 125 -7.46 16.55 6.41
N GLY A 126 -8.55 16.63 5.63
CA GLY A 126 -9.23 17.90 5.39
C GLY A 126 -8.52 18.82 4.38
N GLN A 127 -7.42 18.36 3.78
CA GLN A 127 -6.48 19.18 3.01
C GLN A 127 -6.43 18.78 1.54
N PHE A 128 -6.57 17.48 1.27
CA PHE A 128 -6.57 16.94 -0.08
C PHE A 128 -8.00 16.87 -0.61
N ASP A 129 -8.19 16.98 -1.93
CA ASP A 129 -9.49 16.73 -2.57
C ASP A 129 -9.54 15.35 -3.22
N ASN A 130 -8.74 14.41 -2.69
CA ASN A 130 -8.64 13.07 -3.23
C ASN A 130 -9.93 12.27 -2.98
N ALA A 131 -10.25 11.36 -3.90
CA ALA A 131 -11.21 10.31 -3.66
C ALA A 131 -10.60 9.20 -2.79
N GLY A 132 -11.47 8.41 -2.16
CA GLY A 132 -11.13 7.10 -1.61
C GLY A 132 -11.38 6.03 -2.67
N GLY A 133 -10.64 4.92 -2.63
CA GLY A 133 -10.84 3.78 -3.51
C GLY A 133 -10.84 2.45 -2.76
N THR A 134 -11.54 1.46 -3.30
CA THR A 134 -11.36 0.04 -2.96
C THR A 134 -11.14 -0.76 -4.24
N MET A 135 -10.37 -1.84 -4.14
CA MET A 135 -10.20 -2.81 -5.23
C MET A 135 -10.92 -4.11 -4.86
N SER A 136 -11.73 -4.62 -5.78
CA SER A 136 -12.37 -5.92 -5.68
C SER A 136 -11.71 -6.88 -6.67
N ILE A 137 -11.43 -8.10 -6.21
CA ILE A 137 -10.84 -9.17 -7.02
C ILE A 137 -11.89 -10.28 -7.13
N SER A 138 -12.28 -10.63 -8.36
CA SER A 138 -13.21 -11.74 -8.60
C SER A 138 -12.53 -13.10 -8.49
N GLU A 139 -13.30 -14.18 -8.53
CA GLU A 139 -12.76 -15.56 -8.58
C GLU A 139 -11.86 -15.78 -9.82
N ASP A 140 -12.22 -15.19 -10.97
CA ASP A 140 -11.39 -15.20 -12.20
C ASP A 140 -10.19 -14.24 -12.15
N MET A 141 -9.81 -13.73 -10.97
CA MET A 141 -8.71 -12.79 -10.76
C MET A 141 -8.83 -11.44 -11.49
N ASN A 142 -10.05 -11.06 -11.91
CA ASN A 142 -10.28 -9.74 -12.48
C ASN A 142 -10.36 -8.67 -11.39
N CYS A 143 -9.56 -7.62 -11.53
CA CYS A 143 -9.56 -6.46 -10.62
C CYS A 143 -10.53 -5.37 -11.10
N SER A 144 -11.46 -4.95 -10.24
CA SER A 144 -12.32 -3.78 -10.44
C SER A 144 -12.16 -2.79 -9.29
N PHE A 145 -12.47 -1.51 -9.53
CA PHE A 145 -12.28 -0.43 -8.55
C PHE A 145 -13.60 0.29 -8.28
N GLN A 146 -13.88 0.55 -7.00
CA GLN A 146 -14.95 1.44 -6.58
C GLN A 146 -14.35 2.72 -6.00
N VAL A 147 -14.84 3.87 -6.45
CA VAL A 147 -14.30 5.19 -6.09
C VAL A 147 -15.34 5.98 -5.29
N PHE A 148 -14.93 6.45 -4.12
CA PHE A 148 -15.72 7.21 -3.16
C PHE A 148 -15.24 8.65 -3.14
N ARG A 149 -15.92 9.53 -3.87
CA ARG A 149 -15.57 10.96 -3.89
C ARG A 149 -16.08 11.65 -2.62
N PRO A 150 -15.33 12.59 -2.05
CA PRO A 150 -15.79 13.32 -0.88
C PRO A 150 -17.06 14.11 -1.19
N ALA A 151 -17.96 14.19 -0.20
CA ALA A 151 -19.15 15.02 -0.30
C ALA A 151 -18.75 16.49 -0.52
N SER A 152 -19.56 17.21 -1.30
CA SER A 152 -19.30 18.62 -1.60
C SER A 152 -19.17 19.44 -0.31
N LYS A 153 -18.41 20.55 -0.37
CA LYS A 153 -18.20 21.44 0.80
C LYS A 153 -19.53 21.88 1.41
N ALA A 154 -20.54 22.18 0.59
CA ALA A 154 -21.88 22.55 1.04
C ALA A 154 -22.57 21.42 1.83
N VAL A 155 -22.49 20.18 1.34
CA VAL A 155 -23.04 19.00 2.04
C VAL A 155 -22.31 18.75 3.34
N ARG A 156 -20.98 18.86 3.37
CA ARG A 156 -20.19 18.70 4.60
C ARG A 156 -20.50 19.77 5.64
N MET A 157 -20.71 21.02 5.24
CA MET A 157 -21.13 22.08 6.17
C MET A 157 -22.54 21.81 6.71
N ALA A 158 -23.46 21.32 5.87
CA ALA A 158 -24.81 20.94 6.31
C ALA A 158 -24.79 19.76 7.29
N MET A 159 -24.00 18.70 7.03
CA MET A 159 -23.86 17.55 7.94
C MET A 159 -23.23 17.93 9.28
N LYS A 160 -22.23 18.82 9.27
CA LYS A 160 -21.61 19.35 10.49
C LYS A 160 -22.57 20.23 11.29
N ALA A 161 -23.40 21.03 10.62
CA ALA A 161 -24.47 21.79 11.27
C ALA A 161 -25.58 20.90 11.84
N ALA A 162 -25.79 19.71 11.25
CA ALA A 162 -26.77 18.72 11.68
C ALA A 162 -26.24 17.73 12.74
N GLY A 163 -25.00 17.86 13.21
CA GLY A 163 -24.42 17.00 14.26
C GLY A 163 -24.27 15.52 13.84
N THR A 164 -24.23 15.24 12.54
CA THR A 164 -24.10 13.89 11.97
C THR A 164 -22.67 13.57 11.51
N LEU A 165 -21.73 14.44 11.86
CA LEU A 165 -20.27 14.30 11.78
C LEU A 165 -19.65 14.86 13.06
#